data_AF-A0AAP6JHE5-F1
#
_entry.id   AF-A0AAP6JHE5-F1
#
_cell.length_a   1.000
_cell.length_b   1.000
_cell.length_c   1.000
_cell.angle_alpha   90.00
_cell.angle_beta   90.00
_cell.angle_gamma   90.00
#
_symmetry.space_group_name_H-M   'P 1'
#
loop_
_entity.id
_entity.type
_entity.pdbx_description
1 polymer ?
#
loop_
_entity_poly.entity_id
_entity_poly.type
_entity_poly.pdbx_seq_one_letter_code
_entity_poly.pdbx_strand_id
1 'polypeptide(L)'
;MIAHSFGDLLTDLGVERSFSRPRVSNDNPFSESQFKTTKYWSSYPGRFQNAAHARHWCSEFFPAYSRRPHEGLALFTPEDLYTGRFEALWRVHQAAMDQHYAAHPERYVKGPPRVARPPELVSINPDDGQTAAKLLNQPDAFQVSPTPVSTELPEVVT
;
A
#
# COMPACT_ATOMS: atom_id res chain seq x y z
N MET A 1 3.62 -12.98 32.93
CA MET A 1 3.70 -12.37 31.59
C MET A 1 3.20 -10.94 31.76
N ILE A 2 4.06 -9.94 31.63
CA ILE A 2 3.63 -8.53 31.71
C ILE A 2 3.06 -8.20 30.33
N ALA A 3 1.78 -7.84 30.27
CA ALA A 3 1.18 -7.37 29.03
C ALA A 3 1.67 -5.94 28.79
N HIS A 4 2.48 -5.74 27.76
CA HIS A 4 2.84 -4.41 27.29
C HIS A 4 1.63 -3.78 26.61
N SER A 5 1.47 -2.46 26.72
CA SER A 5 0.48 -1.78 25.89
C SER A 5 0.90 -1.89 24.41
N PHE A 6 -0.06 -1.80 23.50
CA PHE A 6 0.25 -1.75 22.06
C PHE A 6 1.23 -0.60 21.73
N GLY A 7 1.12 0.53 22.45
CA GLY A 7 2.02 1.67 22.30
C GLY A 7 3.46 1.32 22.67
N ASP A 8 3.67 0.67 23.81
CA ASP A 8 5.00 0.29 24.28
C ASP A 8 5.65 -0.71 23.33
N LEU A 9 4.87 -1.69 22.83
CA LEU A 9 5.37 -2.65 21.84
C LEU A 9 5.84 -1.96 20.55
N LEU A 10 5.09 -0.98 20.04
CA LEU A 10 5.51 -0.24 18.85
C LEU A 10 6.80 0.56 19.12
N THR A 11 6.91 1.19 20.30
CA THR A 11 8.13 1.89 20.70
C THR A 11 9.34 0.95 20.80
N ASP A 12 9.18 -0.22 21.39
CA ASP A 12 10.24 -1.23 21.50
C ASP A 12 10.70 -1.74 20.13
N LEU A 13 9.78 -1.81 19.15
CA LEU A 13 10.06 -2.17 17.77
C LEU A 13 10.59 -0.99 16.92
N GLY A 14 10.72 0.21 17.49
CA GLY A 14 11.13 1.41 16.77
C GLY A 14 10.12 1.90 15.73
N VAL A 15 8.84 1.54 15.88
CA VAL A 15 7.77 1.92 14.97
C VAL A 15 7.12 3.22 15.46
N GLU A 16 7.31 4.28 14.68
CA GLU A 16 6.65 5.57 14.93
C GLU A 16 5.17 5.49 14.56
N ARG A 17 4.32 6.11 15.40
CA ARG A 17 2.87 6.14 15.21
C ARG A 17 2.46 7.41 14.47
N SER A 18 1.88 7.24 13.29
CA SER A 18 1.17 8.31 12.58
C SER A 18 -0.34 8.19 12.82
N PHE A 19 -1.00 9.33 13.04
CA PHE A 19 -2.44 9.38 13.26
C PHE A 19 -3.11 10.22 12.18
N SER A 20 -4.21 9.71 11.62
CA SER A 20 -5.07 10.48 10.72
C SER A 20 -5.76 11.61 11.49
N ARG A 21 -6.11 12.69 10.77
CA ARG A 21 -6.90 13.78 11.35
C ARG A 21 -8.27 13.25 11.79
N PRO A 22 -8.80 13.76 12.92
CA PRO A 22 -10.11 13.34 13.39
C PRO A 22 -11.18 13.52 12.31
N ARG A 23 -11.89 12.42 11.99
CA ARG A 23 -12.98 12.37 11.01
C ARG A 23 -12.58 12.68 9.56
N VAL A 24 -11.33 12.42 9.17
CA VAL A 24 -10.86 12.57 7.78
C VAL A 24 -10.43 11.22 7.21
N SER A 25 -11.31 10.61 6.42
CA SER A 25 -11.06 9.32 5.73
C SER A 25 -9.94 9.40 4.69
N ASN A 26 -9.78 10.59 4.11
CA ASN A 26 -8.84 10.89 3.02
C ASN A 26 -7.36 10.83 3.44
N ASP A 27 -7.09 10.61 4.73
CA ASP A 27 -5.74 10.43 5.27
C ASP A 27 -5.26 8.97 5.17
N ASN A 28 -6.14 8.03 4.75
CA ASN A 28 -5.78 6.63 4.51
C ASN A 28 -6.28 6.05 3.15
N PRO A 29 -6.09 6.75 2.02
CA PRO A 29 -6.65 6.35 0.73
C PRO A 29 -6.10 5.01 0.23
N PHE A 30 -4.89 4.62 0.62
CA PHE A 30 -4.35 3.30 0.24
C PHE A 30 -5.09 2.15 0.89
N SER A 31 -5.39 2.22 2.19
CA SER A 31 -6.16 1.14 2.84
C SER A 31 -7.59 1.10 2.32
N GLU A 32 -8.21 2.24 2.06
CA GLU A 32 -9.56 2.29 1.47
C GLU A 32 -9.60 1.66 0.07
N SER A 33 -8.62 2.00 -0.77
CA SER A 33 -8.45 1.40 -2.08
C SER A 33 -8.24 -0.12 -1.98
N GLN A 34 -7.39 -0.57 -1.04
CA GLN A 34 -7.17 -1.99 -0.78
C GLN A 34 -8.45 -2.72 -0.37
N PHE A 35 -9.28 -2.13 0.51
CA PHE A 35 -10.57 -2.72 0.89
C PHE A 35 -11.51 -2.83 -0.31
N LYS A 36 -11.54 -1.82 -1.18
CA LYS A 36 -12.29 -1.92 -2.44
C LYS A 36 -11.75 -3.05 -3.29
N THR A 37 -10.45 -3.12 -3.54
CA THR A 37 -9.85 -4.20 -4.34
C THR A 37 -10.17 -5.59 -3.79
N THR A 38 -10.12 -5.76 -2.46
CA THR A 38 -10.46 -7.01 -1.78
C THR A 38 -11.91 -7.42 -2.04
N LYS A 39 -12.86 -6.47 -1.92
CA LYS A 39 -14.29 -6.73 -2.13
C LYS A 39 -14.67 -6.98 -3.60
N TYR A 40 -13.89 -6.44 -4.52
CA TYR A 40 -14.11 -6.60 -5.97
C TYR A 40 -13.32 -7.77 -6.57
N TRP A 41 -12.55 -8.49 -5.75
CA TRP A 41 -11.87 -9.69 -6.20
C TRP A 41 -12.88 -10.76 -6.62
N SER A 42 -12.59 -11.47 -7.70
CA SER A 42 -13.55 -12.38 -8.34
C SER A 42 -14.07 -13.49 -7.41
N SER A 43 -13.25 -13.96 -6.46
CA SER A 43 -13.64 -14.98 -5.49
C SER A 43 -14.20 -14.42 -4.18
N TYR A 44 -14.41 -13.10 -4.06
CA TYR A 44 -14.93 -12.50 -2.83
C TYR A 44 -16.36 -13.02 -2.55
N PRO A 45 -16.64 -13.60 -1.37
CA PRO A 45 -17.91 -14.27 -1.10
C PRO A 45 -19.07 -13.31 -0.78
N GLY A 46 -18.85 -11.99 -0.82
CA GLY A 46 -19.82 -10.99 -0.36
C GLY A 46 -19.88 -10.86 1.17
N ARG A 47 -20.04 -11.99 1.87
CA ARG A 47 -20.03 -12.13 3.33
C ARG A 47 -19.30 -13.39 3.76
N PHE A 48 -18.53 -13.31 4.84
CA PHE A 48 -17.90 -14.48 5.46
C PHE A 48 -18.87 -15.15 6.43
N GLN A 49 -18.76 -16.48 6.54
CA GLN A 49 -19.60 -17.29 7.44
C GLN A 49 -19.14 -17.19 8.89
N ASN A 50 -17.82 -17.11 9.09
CA ASN A 50 -17.14 -17.00 10.38
C ASN A 50 -15.69 -16.57 10.16
N ALA A 51 -14.94 -16.36 11.26
CA ALA A 51 -13.55 -15.96 11.20
C ALA A 51 -12.64 -16.99 10.52
N ALA A 52 -12.93 -18.29 10.60
CA ALA A 52 -12.13 -19.33 9.95
C ALA A 52 -12.25 -19.27 8.43
N HIS A 53 -13.48 -19.11 7.91
CA HIS A 53 -13.72 -18.90 6.48
C HIS A 53 -13.01 -17.63 6.00
N ALA A 54 -13.09 -16.53 6.74
CA ALA A 54 -12.38 -15.29 6.39
C ALA A 54 -10.86 -15.49 6.31
N ARG A 55 -10.25 -16.17 7.29
CA ARG A 55 -8.81 -16.46 7.29
C ARG A 55 -8.39 -17.32 6.11
N HIS A 56 -9.14 -18.38 5.82
CA HIS A 56 -8.86 -19.25 4.67
C HIS A 56 -8.96 -18.49 3.35
N TRP A 57 -10.01 -17.68 3.17
CA TRP A 57 -10.12 -16.87 1.96
C TRP A 57 -8.96 -15.86 1.85
N CYS A 58 -8.60 -15.19 2.95
CA CYS A 58 -7.48 -14.25 2.99
C CYS A 58 -6.13 -14.92 2.70
N SER A 59 -5.90 -16.17 3.14
CA SER A 59 -4.65 -16.89 2.88
C SER A 59 -4.44 -17.17 1.40
N GLU A 60 -5.51 -17.29 0.62
CA GLU A 60 -5.44 -17.43 -0.83
C GLU A 60 -5.37 -16.06 -1.53
N PHE A 61 -6.14 -15.08 -1.05
CA PHE A 61 -6.24 -13.75 -1.66
C PHE A 61 -4.91 -12.98 -1.64
N PHE A 62 -4.24 -12.85 -0.50
CA PHE A 62 -3.05 -11.98 -0.40
C PHE A 62 -1.87 -12.47 -1.26
N PRO A 63 -1.54 -13.77 -1.30
CA PRO A 63 -0.52 -14.28 -2.21
C PRO A 63 -0.89 -14.11 -3.69
N ALA A 64 -2.17 -14.30 -4.04
CA ALA A 64 -2.63 -14.08 -5.41
C ALA A 64 -2.55 -12.59 -5.81
N TYR A 65 -2.94 -11.68 -4.93
CA TYR A 65 -2.89 -10.24 -5.16
C TYR A 65 -1.45 -9.72 -5.32
N SER A 66 -0.54 -10.16 -4.44
CA SER A 66 0.87 -9.74 -4.45
C SER A 66 1.66 -10.21 -5.68
N ARG A 67 1.21 -11.29 -6.33
CA ARG A 67 1.81 -11.85 -7.56
C ARG A 67 1.11 -11.44 -8.84
N ARG A 68 0.00 -10.71 -8.74
CA ARG A 68 -0.68 -10.16 -9.91
C ARG A 68 0.08 -8.92 -10.41
N PRO A 69 0.28 -8.74 -11.73
CA PRO A 69 0.78 -7.49 -12.31
C PRO A 69 -0.17 -6.31 -12.09
N HIS A 70 0.35 -5.10 -11.86
CA HIS A 70 -0.45 -3.89 -11.70
C HIS A 70 -0.03 -2.80 -12.68
N GLU A 71 -0.99 -2.17 -13.34
CA GLU A 71 -0.75 -1.09 -14.30
C GLU A 71 -0.04 0.11 -13.65
N GLY A 72 -0.44 0.50 -12.44
CA GLY A 72 0.21 1.56 -11.67
C GLY A 72 1.65 1.25 -11.25
N LEU A 73 2.08 0.00 -11.40
CA LEU A 73 3.44 -0.46 -11.16
C LEU A 73 4.14 -0.86 -12.46
N ALA A 74 3.77 -0.26 -13.61
CA ALA A 74 4.34 -0.61 -14.91
C ALA A 74 4.28 -2.12 -15.24
N LEU A 75 3.19 -2.79 -14.82
CA LEU A 75 2.96 -4.24 -14.95
C LEU A 75 3.94 -5.13 -14.17
N PHE A 76 4.68 -4.58 -13.21
CA PHE A 76 5.34 -5.37 -12.18
C PHE A 76 4.36 -5.79 -11.09
N THR A 77 4.72 -6.81 -10.33
CA THR A 77 3.93 -7.27 -9.18
C THR A 77 4.37 -6.56 -7.90
N PRO A 78 3.49 -6.40 -6.89
CA PRO A 78 3.86 -5.88 -5.58
C PRO A 78 5.02 -6.66 -4.96
N GLU A 79 5.06 -7.98 -5.16
CA GLU A 79 6.16 -8.83 -4.70
C GLU A 79 7.49 -8.47 -5.39
N ASP A 80 7.49 -8.17 -6.69
CA ASP A 80 8.70 -7.75 -7.43
C ASP A 80 9.27 -6.43 -6.90
N LEU A 81 8.39 -5.48 -6.56
CA LEU A 81 8.81 -4.21 -5.97
C LEU A 81 9.34 -4.41 -4.55
N TYR A 82 8.59 -5.12 -3.72
CA TYR A 82 8.94 -5.35 -2.32
C TYR A 82 10.29 -6.05 -2.17
N THR A 83 10.58 -7.02 -3.05
CA THR A 83 11.84 -7.78 -3.04
C THR A 83 12.97 -7.11 -3.83
N GLY A 84 12.70 -6.02 -4.55
CA GLY A 84 13.67 -5.40 -5.47
C GLY A 84 13.93 -6.18 -6.76
N ARG A 85 13.25 -7.32 -6.97
CA ARG A 85 13.37 -8.16 -8.18
C ARG A 85 13.01 -7.41 -9.47
N PHE A 86 12.19 -6.36 -9.36
CA PHE A 86 11.76 -5.56 -10.50
C PHE A 86 12.93 -5.00 -11.34
N GLU A 87 14.08 -4.70 -10.73
CA GLU A 87 15.26 -4.18 -11.45
C GLU A 87 15.79 -5.18 -12.48
N ALA A 88 15.90 -6.46 -12.09
CA ALA A 88 16.35 -7.51 -12.98
C ALA A 88 15.32 -7.78 -14.08
N LEU A 89 14.03 -7.82 -13.71
CA LEU A 89 12.93 -8.03 -14.67
C LEU A 89 12.82 -6.86 -15.67
N TRP A 90 13.03 -5.62 -15.23
CA TRP A 90 13.02 -4.46 -16.10
C TRP A 90 14.10 -4.55 -17.20
N ARG A 91 15.30 -5.02 -16.87
CA ARG A 91 16.36 -5.25 -17.86
C ARG A 91 15.97 -6.30 -18.89
N VAL A 92 15.32 -7.38 -18.44
CA VAL A 92 14.81 -8.43 -19.34
C VAL A 92 13.73 -7.86 -20.27
N HIS A 93 12.78 -7.09 -19.73
CA HIS A 93 11.73 -6.46 -20.52
C HIS A 93 12.30 -5.47 -21.55
N GLN A 94 13.27 -4.64 -21.15
CA GLN A 94 13.90 -3.67 -22.05
C GLN A 94 14.65 -4.39 -23.18
N ALA A 95 15.44 -5.41 -22.86
CA ALA A 95 16.16 -6.19 -23.87
C ALA A 95 15.21 -6.86 -24.88
N ALA A 96 14.07 -7.39 -24.42
CA ALA A 96 13.06 -7.96 -25.31
C ALA A 96 12.45 -6.90 -26.26
N MET A 97 12.20 -5.69 -25.74
CA MET A 97 11.71 -4.56 -26.54
C MET A 97 12.75 -4.05 -27.54
N ASP A 98 14.01 -3.99 -27.15
CA ASP A 98 15.13 -3.63 -28.03
C ASP A 98 15.31 -4.66 -29.16
N GLN A 99 15.21 -5.95 -28.84
CA GLN A 99 15.27 -7.03 -29.83
C GLN A 99 14.09 -6.95 -30.81
N HIS A 100 12.88 -6.69 -30.33
CA HIS A 100 11.71 -6.55 -31.21
C HIS A 100 11.83 -5.31 -32.11
N TYR A 101 12.35 -4.21 -31.58
CA TYR A 101 12.64 -3.01 -32.37
C TYR A 101 13.67 -3.28 -33.47
N ALA A 102 14.75 -3.99 -33.16
CA ALA A 102 15.77 -4.35 -34.16
C ALA A 102 15.20 -5.21 -35.30
N ALA A 103 14.24 -6.08 -35.00
CA ALA A 103 13.57 -6.92 -36.00
C ALA A 103 12.49 -6.19 -36.80
N HIS A 104 11.81 -5.22 -36.18
CA HIS A 104 10.64 -4.52 -36.75
C HIS A 104 10.67 -3.01 -36.50
N PRO A 105 11.69 -2.28 -36.99
CA PRO A 105 11.81 -0.84 -36.74
C PRO A 105 10.62 -0.04 -37.32
N GLU A 106 9.98 -0.54 -38.38
CA GLU A 106 8.82 0.07 -39.02
C GLU A 106 7.59 0.19 -38.10
N ARG A 107 7.50 -0.63 -37.05
CA ARG A 107 6.41 -0.57 -36.06
C ARG A 107 6.57 0.58 -35.06
N TYR A 108 7.74 1.22 -35.02
CA TYR A 108 8.11 2.17 -33.98
C TYR A 108 8.46 3.54 -34.57
N VAL A 109 7.42 4.28 -34.96
CA VAL A 109 7.55 5.63 -35.56
C VAL A 109 8.22 6.67 -34.67
N LYS A 110 8.33 6.42 -33.36
CA LYS A 110 8.99 7.30 -32.37
C LYS A 110 10.40 6.82 -31.96
N GLY A 111 10.97 5.86 -32.69
CA GLY A 111 12.27 5.26 -32.36
C GLY A 111 12.17 4.13 -31.33
N PRO A 112 13.31 3.70 -30.76
CA PRO A 112 13.38 2.54 -29.87
C PRO A 112 12.42 2.66 -28.67
N PRO A 113 11.60 1.63 -28.39
CA PRO A 113 10.70 1.62 -27.23
C PRO A 113 11.47 1.64 -25.92
N ARG A 114 10.87 2.25 -24.88
CA ARG A 114 11.40 2.26 -23.51
C ARG A 114 10.37 1.65 -22.57
N VAL A 115 10.79 0.64 -21.81
CA VAL A 115 9.94 0.00 -20.80
C VAL A 115 9.82 0.93 -19.60
N ALA A 116 8.59 1.22 -19.21
CA ALA A 116 8.30 2.02 -18.02
C ALA A 116 8.85 1.35 -16.75
N ARG A 117 9.30 2.16 -15.81
CA ARG A 117 9.72 1.72 -14.47
C ARG A 117 8.58 2.00 -13.48
N PRO A 118 8.46 1.23 -12.39
CA PRO A 118 7.58 1.60 -11.29
C PRO A 118 7.94 3.00 -10.75
N PRO A 119 6.97 3.72 -10.15
CA PRO A 119 7.25 5.01 -9.53
C PRO A 119 8.25 4.83 -8.36
N GLU A 120 9.22 5.73 -8.28
CA GLU A 120 10.23 5.74 -7.21
C GLU A 120 9.64 6.18 -5.87
N LEU A 121 8.69 7.12 -5.93
CA LEU A 121 7.97 7.64 -4.78
C LEU A 121 6.47 7.54 -5.02
N VAL A 122 5.75 7.13 -3.98
CA VAL A 122 4.30 7.19 -3.92
C VAL A 122 3.93 8.01 -2.69
N SER A 123 3.09 9.02 -2.87
CA SER A 123 2.64 9.92 -1.80
C SER A 123 1.13 9.90 -1.69
N ILE A 124 0.63 9.89 -0.46
CA ILE A 124 -0.76 10.23 -0.14
C ILE A 124 -0.87 11.74 -0.15
N ASN A 125 -1.80 12.28 -0.93
CA ASN A 125 -2.13 13.70 -1.00
C ASN A 125 -0.92 14.65 -1.15
N PRO A 126 -0.19 14.61 -2.29
CA PRO A 126 1.00 15.45 -2.52
C PRO A 126 0.72 16.96 -2.46
N ASP A 127 -0.52 17.36 -2.73
CA ASP A 127 -0.95 18.76 -2.84
C ASP A 127 -1.41 19.38 -1.52
N ASP A 128 -1.34 18.64 -0.41
CA ASP A 128 -1.68 19.11 0.94
C ASP A 128 -0.62 20.08 1.51
N GLY A 129 0.38 20.42 0.70
CA GLY A 129 1.30 21.55 0.89
C GLY A 129 2.55 21.26 1.71
N GLN A 130 2.73 20.04 2.22
CA GLN A 130 3.93 19.66 2.98
C GLN A 130 4.39 18.26 2.61
N THR A 131 5.64 18.14 2.16
CA THR A 131 6.27 16.83 1.93
C THR A 131 6.45 16.11 3.27
N ALA A 132 6.44 14.77 3.25
CA ALA A 132 6.72 13.97 4.45
C ALA A 132 8.05 14.39 5.12
N ALA A 133 9.09 14.69 4.33
CA ALA A 133 10.36 15.21 4.83
C ALA A 133 10.24 16.59 5.52
N LYS A 134 9.33 17.45 5.09
CA LYS A 134 9.09 18.77 5.69
C LYS A 134 8.27 18.66 6.99
N LEU A 135 7.38 17.67 7.07
CA LEU A 135 6.65 17.32 8.30
C LEU A 135 7.57 16.68 9.34
N LEU A 136 8.39 15.70 8.95
CA LEU A 136 9.31 15.00 9.84
C LEU A 136 10.39 15.90 10.46
N ASN A 137 10.77 16.99 9.77
CA ASN A 137 11.76 17.96 10.25
C ASN A 137 11.16 19.10 11.08
N GLN A 138 9.85 19.10 11.36
CA GLN A 138 9.23 20.12 12.21
C GLN A 138 9.13 19.60 13.66
N PRO A 139 9.69 20.31 14.65
CA PRO A 139 9.73 19.86 16.04
C PRO A 139 8.35 19.69 16.68
N ASP A 140 7.31 20.34 16.13
CA ASP A 140 5.93 20.27 16.62
C ASP A 140 5.01 19.40 15.76
N ALA A 141 5.50 18.77 14.69
CA ALA A 141 4.66 18.02 13.74
C ALA A 141 3.94 16.81 14.35
N PHE A 142 4.45 16.32 15.49
CA PHE A 142 3.90 15.19 16.21
C PHE A 142 3.49 15.56 17.64
N GLN A 143 2.96 16.77 17.87
CA GLN A 143 2.31 17.07 19.14
C GLN A 143 1.11 16.15 19.35
N VAL A 144 1.33 15.06 20.08
CA VAL A 144 0.29 14.12 20.48
C VAL A 144 -0.58 14.83 21.51
N SER A 145 -1.75 15.31 21.09
CA SER A 145 -2.80 15.69 22.02
C SER A 145 -3.54 14.41 22.43
N PRO A 146 -3.41 13.93 23.69
CA PRO A 146 -4.15 12.77 24.13
C PRO A 146 -5.63 13.08 24.00
N THR A 147 -6.34 12.33 23.16
CA THR A 147 -7.80 12.37 23.16
C THR A 147 -8.26 11.75 24.47
N PRO A 148 -9.00 12.45 25.34
CA PRO A 148 -9.53 11.84 26.55
C PRO A 148 -10.53 10.76 26.12
N VAL A 149 -10.12 9.50 26.28
CA VAL A 149 -11.02 8.35 26.11
C VAL A 149 -11.68 8.11 27.46
N SER A 150 -12.99 8.34 27.54
CA SER A 150 -13.74 7.90 28.70
C SER A 150 -13.73 6.38 28.76
N THR A 151 -13.32 5.83 29.89
CA THR A 151 -13.40 4.38 30.17
C THR A 151 -14.79 3.98 30.69
N GLU A 152 -15.69 4.94 30.88
CA GLU A 152 -17.06 4.67 31.30
C GLU A 152 -17.87 4.18 30.10
N LEU A 153 -18.37 2.94 30.21
CA LEU A 153 -19.32 2.39 29.25
C LEU A 153 -20.61 3.23 29.32
N PRO A 154 -21.20 3.64 28.19
CA PRO A 154 -22.46 4.37 28.21
C PRO A 154 -23.55 3.53 28.88
N GLU A 155 -24.38 4.17 29.70
CA GLU A 155 -25.55 3.51 30.29
C GLU A 155 -26.41 2.90 29.19
N VAL A 156 -26.65 1.60 29.31
CA VAL A 156 -27.56 0.88 28.43
C VAL A 156 -28.97 1.32 28.81
N VAL A 157 -29.54 2.24 28.03
CA VAL A 157 -30.96 2.56 28.11
C VAL A 157 -31.73 1.36 27.56
N THR A 158 -32.34 0.59 28.46
CA THR A 158 -33.33 -0.46 28.14
C THR A 158 -34.72 0.13 27.96
#